data_AF-A0A0K1E9V3-F1
#
_entry.id   AF-A0A0K1E9V3-F1
#
_cell.length_a   1.000
_cell.length_b   1.000
_cell.length_c   1.000
_cell.angle_alpha   90.00
_cell.angle_beta   90.00
_cell.angle_gamma   90.00
#
_symmetry.space_group_name_H-M   'P 1'
#
loop_
_entity.id
_entity.type
_entity.pdbx_description
1 polymer ?
#
loop_
_entity_poly.entity_id
_entity_poly.type
_entity_poly.pdbx_seq_one_letter_code
_entity_poly.pdbx_strand_id
1 'polypeptide(L)'
;MDEGDRGCGDTVYTTSRLRLYDAGRDISGSLATLVTMRRSASTVLFRAVFLATSVVIGIGASGCRSAVGTICDTKCDCEGCSNREYNECIDDVERDERRAVNRRCADEFDEWVACVDDTATCRGRDYDDRCGPERRDLRDCMD
;
A
#
# COMPACT_ATOMS: atom_id res chain seq x y z
N MET A 1 21.43 17.79 9.34
CA MET A 1 19.98 17.51 9.40
C MET A 1 19.73 16.59 8.25
N ASP A 2 19.79 15.28 8.45
CA ASP A 2 19.28 14.24 7.56
C ASP A 2 19.56 12.87 8.19
N GLU A 3 18.70 11.90 7.87
CA GLU A 3 18.77 10.45 8.13
C GLU A 3 18.35 9.94 9.53
N GLY A 4 17.14 9.37 9.55
CA GLY A 4 16.57 8.60 10.65
C GLY A 4 15.38 7.76 10.17
N ASP A 5 15.60 6.97 9.11
CA ASP A 5 14.71 5.90 8.63
C ASP A 5 14.37 4.94 9.78
N ARG A 6 13.17 5.09 10.37
CA ARG A 6 12.60 4.08 11.25
C ARG A 6 11.89 3.07 10.37
N GLY A 7 12.53 1.92 10.21
CA GLY A 7 11.95 0.76 9.54
C GLY A 7 10.63 0.34 10.16
N CYS A 8 9.61 0.15 9.33
CA CYS A 8 8.40 -0.57 9.67
C CYS A 8 8.77 -2.05 9.84
N GLY A 9 8.63 -2.56 11.06
CA GLY A 9 9.00 -3.91 11.44
C GLY A 9 7.97 -4.95 11.00
N ASP A 10 8.17 -5.55 9.84
CA ASP A 10 7.49 -6.77 9.42
C ASP A 10 8.40 -7.98 9.64
N THR A 11 8.25 -8.73 10.74
CA THR A 11 8.94 -10.02 10.87
C THR A 11 8.16 -11.13 11.58
N VAL A 12 6.83 -11.05 11.75
CA VAL A 12 6.15 -12.09 12.56
C VAL A 12 4.95 -12.80 11.89
N TYR A 13 4.26 -12.24 10.89
CA TYR A 13 2.95 -12.81 10.52
C TYR A 13 2.89 -13.70 9.26
N THR A 14 3.94 -13.83 8.46
CA THR A 14 3.82 -14.43 7.11
C THR A 14 4.14 -15.93 7.02
N THR A 15 4.64 -16.58 8.07
CA THR A 15 5.22 -17.94 7.93
C THR A 15 4.25 -19.10 8.11
N SER A 16 2.98 -18.87 8.50
CA SER A 16 2.10 -19.99 8.92
C SER A 16 1.01 -20.43 7.93
N ARG A 17 0.69 -19.67 6.87
CA ARG A 17 -0.48 -20.00 6.01
C ARG A 17 -0.20 -20.37 4.55
N LEU A 18 1.02 -20.28 4.04
CA LEU A 18 1.30 -20.54 2.61
C LEU A 18 1.83 -21.96 2.31
N ARG A 19 1.22 -22.99 2.88
CA ARG A 19 1.57 -24.41 2.59
C ARG A 19 0.61 -25.16 1.66
N LEU A 20 -0.32 -24.51 0.95
CA LEU A 20 -1.35 -25.24 0.20
C LEU A 20 -1.63 -24.81 -1.25
N TYR A 21 -0.81 -23.97 -1.87
CA TYR A 21 -0.98 -23.62 -3.29
C TYR A 21 0.33 -23.69 -4.06
N ASP A 22 0.83 -24.91 -4.32
CA ASP A 22 1.76 -25.10 -5.43
C ASP A 22 1.56 -26.50 -6.04
N ALA A 23 0.58 -26.54 -6.95
CA ALA A 23 0.32 -27.68 -7.82
C ALA A 23 0.85 -27.32 -9.22
N GLY A 24 2.09 -27.74 -9.48
CA GLY A 24 2.57 -28.28 -10.75
C GLY A 24 2.44 -27.43 -12.02
N ARG A 25 3.59 -27.01 -12.55
CA ARG A 25 3.92 -27.28 -13.96
C ARG A 25 5.42 -27.13 -14.26
N ASP A 26 6.06 -28.27 -14.43
CA ASP A 26 7.26 -28.48 -15.25
C ASP A 26 6.97 -28.25 -16.74
N ILE A 27 7.77 -27.43 -17.43
CA ILE A 27 8.22 -27.61 -18.83
C ILE A 27 9.58 -26.88 -18.95
N SER A 28 10.70 -27.57 -18.76
CA SER A 28 11.51 -28.22 -19.81
C SER A 28 12.12 -27.28 -20.86
N GLY A 29 13.46 -27.14 -20.79
CA GLY A 29 14.34 -27.27 -21.95
C GLY A 29 14.72 -26.00 -22.71
N SER A 30 15.97 -25.56 -22.59
CA SER A 30 17.00 -25.82 -23.61
C SER A 30 18.23 -24.93 -23.41
N LEU A 31 19.38 -25.62 -23.37
CA LEU A 31 20.74 -25.12 -23.34
C LEU A 31 21.15 -24.53 -24.70
N ALA A 32 22.29 -23.82 -24.67
CA ALA A 32 23.13 -23.43 -25.80
C ALA A 32 22.66 -22.14 -26.52
N THR A 33 23.51 -21.19 -26.91
CA THR A 33 24.90 -21.31 -27.35
C THR A 33 25.58 -19.95 -27.27
N LEU A 34 26.80 -19.98 -26.74
CA LEU A 34 27.96 -19.13 -26.97
C LEU A 34 27.92 -18.07 -28.09
N VAL A 35 28.37 -16.87 -27.69
CA VAL A 35 29.51 -16.13 -28.28
C VAL A 35 29.66 -16.21 -29.80
N THR A 36 29.47 -15.07 -30.48
CA THR A 36 30.48 -14.61 -31.45
C THR A 36 30.50 -13.09 -31.55
N MET A 37 31.57 -12.55 -31.01
CA MET A 37 32.13 -11.24 -31.32
C MET A 37 32.44 -11.18 -32.83
N ARG A 38 31.90 -10.21 -33.56
CA ARG A 38 32.45 -9.77 -34.85
C ARG A 38 32.43 -8.24 -34.91
N ARG A 39 33.58 -7.66 -34.58
CA ARG A 39 33.96 -6.30 -34.96
C ARG A 39 33.98 -6.23 -36.49
N SER A 40 33.30 -5.23 -37.06
CA SER A 40 33.75 -4.53 -38.27
C SER A 40 32.77 -3.43 -38.65
N ALA A 41 33.25 -2.19 -38.48
CA ALA A 41 33.02 -1.03 -39.34
C ALA A 41 31.71 -0.95 -40.14
N SER A 42 30.81 -0.06 -39.72
CA SER A 42 29.89 0.67 -40.62
C SER A 42 29.25 1.84 -39.87
N THR A 43 30.02 2.92 -39.77
CA THR A 43 29.73 4.22 -39.13
C THR A 43 28.67 5.07 -39.84
N VAL A 44 27.71 4.48 -40.57
CA VAL A 44 26.76 5.26 -41.41
C VAL A 44 25.28 4.88 -41.23
N LEU A 45 24.95 3.97 -40.31
CA LEU A 45 23.54 3.55 -40.06
C LEU A 45 23.09 3.70 -38.58
N PHE A 46 23.73 4.57 -37.79
CA PHE A 46 23.30 4.89 -36.41
C PHE A 46 22.46 6.18 -36.34
N ARG A 47 21.67 6.47 -37.37
CA ARG A 47 20.57 7.46 -37.28
C ARG A 47 19.19 6.84 -37.07
N ALA A 48 19.11 5.52 -36.89
CA ALA A 48 17.87 4.78 -36.68
C ALA A 48 17.86 3.96 -35.37
N VAL A 49 18.66 4.35 -34.37
CA VAL A 49 18.76 3.66 -33.05
C VAL A 49 18.43 4.62 -31.89
N PHE A 50 17.64 5.67 -32.15
CA PHE A 50 17.09 6.57 -31.12
C PHE A 50 15.64 6.21 -30.73
N LEU A 51 15.27 4.92 -30.83
CA LEU A 51 13.96 4.39 -30.41
C LEU A 51 14.13 3.13 -29.55
N ALA A 52 15.04 3.20 -28.58
CA ALA A 52 15.16 2.22 -27.50
C ALA A 52 15.42 2.93 -26.17
N THR A 53 14.69 4.02 -25.92
CA THR A 53 14.61 4.64 -24.59
C THR A 53 13.72 3.78 -23.70
N SER A 54 14.39 2.90 -22.96
CA SER A 54 14.04 2.38 -21.63
C SER A 54 12.66 2.82 -21.09
N VAL A 55 11.64 1.98 -21.28
CA VAL A 55 10.50 1.96 -20.36
C VAL A 55 11.00 1.28 -19.09
N VAL A 56 11.53 2.09 -18.16
CA VAL A 56 11.58 1.70 -16.75
C VAL A 56 10.13 1.70 -16.31
N ILE A 57 9.50 0.52 -16.29
CA ILE A 57 8.23 0.34 -15.62
C ILE A 57 8.54 0.60 -14.15
N GLY A 58 8.20 1.80 -13.67
CA GLY A 58 8.18 2.12 -12.26
C GLY A 58 7.33 1.06 -11.58
N ILE A 59 7.98 0.18 -10.82
CA ILE A 59 7.31 -0.68 -9.87
C ILE A 59 6.54 0.29 -9.01
N GLY A 60 5.21 0.22 -9.07
CA GLY A 60 4.33 1.12 -8.37
C GLY A 60 4.83 1.23 -6.94
N ALA A 61 5.26 2.41 -6.57
CA ALA A 61 5.08 2.85 -5.21
C ALA A 61 3.55 2.95 -5.01
N SER A 62 2.87 1.79 -4.89
CA SER A 62 1.90 1.68 -3.82
C SER A 62 2.73 1.83 -2.55
N GLY A 63 3.12 3.07 -2.24
CA GLY A 63 3.50 3.41 -0.88
C GLY A 63 2.35 2.86 -0.08
N CYS A 64 2.63 1.93 0.83
CA CYS A 64 1.64 1.41 1.75
C CYS A 64 1.04 2.64 2.42
N ARG A 65 -0.07 3.12 1.86
CA ARG A 65 -0.83 4.21 2.44
C ARG A 65 -1.38 3.54 3.67
N SER A 66 -0.85 3.93 4.83
CA SER A 66 -1.37 3.42 6.09
C SER A 66 -2.89 3.58 6.03
N ALA A 67 -3.63 2.54 6.44
CA ALA A 67 -5.08 2.57 6.56
C ALA A 67 -5.57 3.90 7.16
N VAL A 68 -4.81 4.41 8.13
CA VAL A 68 -4.98 5.70 8.79
C VAL A 68 -4.99 6.90 7.82
N GLY A 69 -4.04 6.96 6.90
CA GLY A 69 -3.94 8.04 5.91
C GLY A 69 -5.13 8.05 4.96
N THR A 70 -5.56 6.89 4.48
CA THR A 70 -6.70 6.77 3.56
C THR A 70 -8.00 7.32 4.16
N ILE A 71 -8.27 7.05 5.44
CA ILE A 71 -9.48 7.56 6.12
C ILE A 71 -9.46 9.08 6.17
N CYS A 72 -8.34 9.66 6.62
CA CYS A 72 -8.24 11.10 6.80
C CYS A 72 -8.24 11.86 5.47
N ASP A 73 -7.59 11.31 4.44
CA ASP A 73 -7.65 11.88 3.10
C ASP A 73 -9.08 11.85 2.54
N THR A 74 -9.77 10.70 2.62
CA THR A 74 -11.14 10.57 2.11
C THR A 74 -12.10 11.54 2.80
N LYS A 75 -11.97 11.68 4.13
CA LYS A 75 -12.77 12.64 4.90
C LYS A 75 -12.41 14.08 4.55
N CYS A 76 -11.13 14.41 4.45
CA CYS A 76 -10.70 15.79 4.25
C CYS A 76 -10.88 16.29 2.82
N ASP A 77 -10.81 15.41 1.82
CA ASP A 77 -11.20 15.69 0.45
C ASP A 77 -12.69 16.03 0.35
N CYS A 78 -13.51 15.45 1.24
CA CYS A 78 -14.94 15.69 1.33
C CYS A 78 -15.29 17.02 2.00
N GLU A 79 -14.81 17.21 3.23
CA GLU A 79 -15.22 18.31 4.11
C GLU A 79 -14.43 19.59 3.79
N GLY A 80 -13.23 19.44 3.21
CA GLY A 80 -12.28 20.51 2.94
C GLY A 80 -11.53 20.93 4.20
N CYS A 81 -10.80 19.99 4.80
CA CYS A 81 -9.99 20.24 6.00
C CYS A 81 -8.86 21.25 5.74
N SER A 82 -8.49 21.97 6.80
CA SER A 82 -7.18 22.59 6.93
C SER A 82 -6.09 21.55 7.20
N ASN A 83 -4.82 21.91 6.95
CA ASN A 83 -3.67 21.04 7.28
C ASN A 83 -3.65 20.64 8.77
N ARG A 84 -4.15 21.51 9.65
CA ARG A 84 -4.21 21.22 11.07
C ARG A 84 -5.25 20.12 11.36
N GLU A 85 -6.45 20.24 10.82
CA GLU A 85 -7.52 19.24 10.99
C GLU A 85 -7.13 17.89 10.37
N TYR A 86 -6.43 17.91 9.23
CA TYR A 86 -5.88 16.69 8.64
C TYR A 86 -4.88 16.00 9.58
N ASN A 87 -3.93 16.75 10.14
CA ASN A 87 -2.94 16.18 11.07
C ASN A 87 -3.60 15.67 12.36
N GLU A 88 -4.58 16.41 12.90
CA GLU A 88 -5.35 15.98 14.06
C GLU A 88 -6.11 14.67 13.78
N CYS A 89 -6.67 14.51 12.57
CA CYS A 89 -7.28 13.25 12.14
C CYS A 89 -6.28 12.09 12.15
N ILE A 90 -5.09 12.29 11.58
CA ILE A 90 -4.04 11.26 11.55
C ILE A 90 -3.66 10.86 12.98
N ASP A 91 -3.38 11.83 13.84
CA ASP A 91 -2.99 11.58 15.23
C ASP A 91 -4.06 10.81 16.01
N ASP A 92 -5.34 11.12 15.76
CA ASP A 92 -6.47 10.47 16.41
C ASP A 92 -6.61 9.01 15.96
N VAL A 93 -6.59 8.76 14.65
CA VAL A 93 -6.76 7.40 14.11
C VAL A 93 -5.55 6.52 14.46
N GLU A 94 -4.32 7.04 14.41
CA GLU A 94 -3.14 6.29 14.86
C GLU A 94 -3.17 6.00 16.38
N ARG A 95 -3.74 6.92 17.17
CA ARG A 95 -3.91 6.68 18.62
C ARG A 95 -4.91 5.55 18.86
N ASP A 96 -5.98 5.50 18.09
CA ASP A 96 -6.96 4.43 18.18
C ASP A 96 -6.38 3.09 17.71
N GLU A 97 -5.60 3.06 16.62
CA GLU A 97 -4.87 1.87 16.16
C GLU A 97 -3.93 1.35 17.27
N ARG A 98 -3.10 2.24 17.83
CA ARG A 98 -2.18 1.87 18.93
C ARG A 98 -2.95 1.38 20.15
N ARG A 99 -4.09 2.00 20.51
CA ARG A 99 -4.92 1.54 21.63
C ARG A 99 -5.50 0.16 21.35
N ALA A 100 -6.03 -0.06 20.15
CA ALA A 100 -6.58 -1.33 19.70
C ALA A 100 -5.52 -2.44 19.78
N VAL A 101 -4.34 -2.24 19.19
CA VAL A 101 -3.22 -3.20 19.26
C VAL A 101 -2.84 -3.53 20.71
N ASN A 102 -2.70 -2.51 21.57
CA ASN A 102 -2.36 -2.70 22.98
C ASN A 102 -3.44 -3.47 23.76
N ARG A 103 -4.71 -3.35 23.34
CA ARG A 103 -5.85 -4.07 23.91
C ARG A 103 -6.13 -5.42 23.26
N ARG A 104 -5.37 -5.79 22.21
CA ARG A 104 -5.60 -6.97 21.37
C ARG A 104 -6.92 -6.92 20.59
N CYS A 105 -7.33 -5.71 20.20
CA CYS A 105 -8.52 -5.40 19.40
C CYS A 105 -8.18 -4.99 17.96
N ALA A 106 -7.04 -5.48 17.43
CA ALA A 106 -6.57 -5.07 16.12
C ALA A 106 -7.52 -5.52 15.00
N ASP A 107 -8.17 -6.66 15.18
CA ASP A 107 -9.14 -7.20 14.21
C ASP A 107 -10.37 -6.27 14.10
N GLU A 108 -10.89 -5.77 15.22
CA GLU A 108 -12.01 -4.81 15.24
C GLU A 108 -11.62 -3.45 14.64
N PHE A 109 -10.34 -3.05 14.79
CA PHE A 109 -9.84 -1.84 14.14
C PHE A 109 -9.79 -2.02 12.62
N ASP A 110 -9.25 -3.14 12.14
CA ASP A 110 -9.19 -3.47 10.72
C ASP A 110 -10.60 -3.57 10.10
N GLU A 111 -11.58 -4.13 10.82
CA GLU A 111 -12.97 -4.22 10.37
C GLU A 111 -13.62 -2.84 10.26
N TRP A 112 -13.37 -1.94 11.22
CA TRP A 112 -13.82 -0.55 11.14
C TRP A 112 -13.20 0.20 9.96
N VAL A 113 -11.88 0.07 9.76
CA VAL A 113 -11.17 0.67 8.62
C VAL A 113 -11.73 0.16 7.30
N ALA A 114 -11.90 -1.16 7.15
CA ALA A 114 -12.40 -1.79 5.93
C ALA A 114 -13.81 -1.30 5.60
N CYS A 115 -14.68 -1.20 6.62
CA CYS A 115 -15.99 -0.60 6.42
C CYS A 115 -15.87 0.84 5.91
N VAL A 116 -15.02 1.67 6.52
CA VAL A 116 -14.88 3.08 6.10
C VAL A 116 -14.43 3.17 4.64
N ASP A 117 -13.46 2.35 4.22
CA ASP A 117 -12.99 2.30 2.84
C ASP A 117 -14.12 1.93 1.85
N ASP A 118 -14.98 0.97 2.23
CA ASP A 118 -16.06 0.47 1.37
C ASP A 118 -17.29 1.38 1.31
N THR A 119 -17.63 2.06 2.41
CA THR A 119 -18.93 2.75 2.56
C THR A 119 -18.83 4.25 2.77
N ALA A 120 -17.63 4.83 2.82
CA ALA A 120 -17.44 6.28 2.80
C ALA A 120 -18.11 6.93 1.59
N THR A 121 -18.97 7.91 1.85
CA THR A 121 -19.65 8.70 0.83
C THR A 121 -19.66 10.18 1.18
N CYS A 122 -19.64 11.01 0.14
CA CYS A 122 -19.73 12.47 0.25
C CYS A 122 -21.03 12.99 -0.34
N ARG A 123 -21.74 13.81 0.43
CA ARG A 123 -22.89 14.57 -0.06
C ARG A 123 -22.61 16.06 0.14
N GLY A 124 -22.05 16.70 -0.88
CA GLY A 124 -21.55 18.07 -0.75
C GLY A 124 -20.31 18.08 0.13
N ARG A 125 -20.39 18.71 1.32
CA ARG A 125 -19.33 18.71 2.34
C ARG A 125 -19.65 17.80 3.53
N ASP A 126 -20.70 17.00 3.44
CA ASP A 126 -21.09 16.07 4.50
C ASP A 126 -20.49 14.69 4.20
N TYR A 127 -19.59 14.24 5.07
CA TYR A 127 -18.98 12.92 5.06
C TYR A 127 -19.83 11.90 5.87
N ASP A 128 -20.11 10.73 5.29
CA ASP A 128 -20.87 9.64 5.91
C ASP A 128 -20.26 8.29 5.52
N ASP A 129 -19.82 7.51 6.50
CA ASP A 129 -19.22 6.19 6.29
C ASP A 129 -20.14 5.02 6.63
N ARG A 130 -21.31 5.23 7.26
CA ARG A 130 -22.24 4.16 7.69
C ARG A 130 -21.64 3.06 8.60
N CYS A 131 -20.42 3.23 9.11
CA CYS A 131 -19.69 2.23 9.92
C CYS A 131 -20.01 2.32 11.41
N GLY A 132 -21.28 2.59 11.72
CA GLY A 132 -21.74 2.74 13.09
C GLY A 132 -21.56 1.47 13.95
N PRO A 133 -21.89 0.27 13.44
CA PRO A 133 -21.65 -1.00 14.14
C PRO A 133 -20.17 -1.26 14.43
N GLU A 134 -19.32 -1.25 13.41
CA GLU A 134 -17.91 -1.60 13.49
C GLU A 134 -17.15 -0.65 14.42
N ARG A 135 -17.50 0.65 14.38
CA ARG A 135 -16.95 1.65 15.31
C ARG A 135 -17.37 1.38 16.77
N ARG A 136 -18.58 0.88 17.00
CA ARG A 136 -19.03 0.50 18.35
C ARG A 136 -18.28 -0.73 18.83
N ASP A 137 -18.14 -1.74 17.98
CA ASP A 137 -17.45 -2.98 18.32
C ASP A 137 -15.98 -2.72 18.66
N LEU A 138 -15.30 -1.88 17.87
CA LEU A 138 -13.95 -1.40 18.16
C LEU A 138 -13.87 -0.68 19.51
N ARG A 139 -14.76 0.28 19.78
CA ARG A 139 -14.78 1.01 21.06
C ARG A 139 -15.02 0.07 22.24
N ASP A 140 -16.02 -0.80 22.11
CA ASP A 140 -16.45 -1.71 23.16
C ASP A 140 -15.35 -2.75 23.46
N CYS A 141 -14.50 -3.11 22.49
CA CYS A 141 -13.30 -3.92 22.71
C CYS A 141 -12.18 -3.14 23.44
N MET A 142 -12.02 -1.85 23.14
CA MET A 142 -10.93 -1.02 23.67
C MET A 142 -11.15 -0.45 25.09
N ASP A 143 -12.38 -0.52 25.61
CA ASP A 143 -12.77 -0.06 26.94
C ASP A 143 -12.46 -1.09 28.05
#